data_AF-A0A349LG79-F1
#
_entry.id   AF-A0A349LG79-F1
#
_cell.length_a   1.000
_cell.length_b   1.000
_cell.length_c   1.000
_cell.angle_alpha   90.00
_cell.angle_beta   90.00
_cell.angle_gamma   90.00
#
_symmetry.space_group_name_H-M   'P 1'
#
loop_
_entity.id
_entity.type
_entity.pdbx_description
1 polymer ?
#
loop_
_entity_poly.entity_id
_entity_poly.type
_entity_poly.pdbx_seq_one_letter_code
_entity_poly.pdbx_strand_id
1 'polypeptide(L)'
;IHDAVGEDSLVDGEGVVGEQPILEPGESHEYQSYCVLRSPAGFMEGHYTFVRDDGKEFRVEVPRFQLNGPLVIPTLTIGSGDKDEEPPVLH
;
A
#
# COMPACT_ATOMS: atom_id res chain seq x y z
N ILE A 1 9.74 1.85 -0.45
CA ILE A 1 8.54 1.83 0.43
C ILE A 1 8.99 1.50 1.83
N HIS A 2 8.64 2.32 2.81
CA HIS A 2 9.05 2.15 4.20
C HIS A 2 7.84 1.80 5.08
N ASP A 3 7.98 0.75 5.87
CA ASP A 3 7.02 0.31 6.88
C ASP A 3 7.61 0.57 8.27
N ALA A 4 6.89 1.29 9.15
CA ALA A 4 7.41 1.68 10.45
C ALA A 4 7.75 0.50 11.39
N VAL A 5 7.19 -0.70 11.16
CA VAL A 5 7.47 -1.90 11.96
C VAL A 5 8.05 -3.04 11.11
N GLY A 6 8.23 -2.80 9.81
CA GLY A 6 8.65 -3.81 8.83
C GLY A 6 10.01 -3.51 8.21
N GLU A 7 10.35 -4.28 7.19
CA GLU A 7 11.49 -4.02 6.32
C GLU A 7 11.09 -3.14 5.14
N ASP A 8 12.06 -2.38 4.65
CA ASP A 8 11.88 -1.57 3.45
C ASP A 8 11.69 -2.46 2.21
N SER A 9 10.67 -2.13 1.44
CA SER A 9 10.39 -2.80 0.16
C SER A 9 10.77 -1.88 -0.99
N LEU A 10 11.63 -2.37 -1.89
CA LEU A 10 11.90 -1.72 -3.17
C LEU A 10 11.05 -2.38 -4.25
N VAL A 11 10.30 -1.57 -4.98
CA VAL A 11 9.58 -2.00 -6.18
C VAL A 11 10.26 -1.32 -7.36
N ASP A 12 10.86 -2.12 -8.23
CA ASP A 12 11.47 -1.70 -9.48
C ASP A 12 10.87 -2.56 -10.60
N GLY A 13 10.52 -1.93 -11.72
CA GLY A 13 9.80 -2.57 -12.80
C GLY A 13 9.75 -1.69 -14.04
N GLU A 14 9.76 -2.32 -15.21
CA GLU A 14 9.60 -1.61 -16.48
C GLU A 14 8.15 -1.16 -16.65
N GLY A 15 7.96 0.17 -16.71
CA GLY A 15 6.65 0.78 -16.90
C GLY A 15 5.79 0.81 -15.64
N VAL A 16 4.53 1.21 -15.81
CA VAL A 16 3.54 1.40 -14.77
C VAL A 16 2.43 0.38 -15.01
N VAL A 17 2.25 -0.58 -14.10
CA VAL A 17 1.28 -1.70 -14.26
C VAL A 17 1.55 -2.54 -15.54
N GLY A 18 2.79 -2.55 -16.03
CA GLY A 18 3.18 -3.25 -17.26
C GLY A 18 2.93 -2.48 -18.56
N GLU A 19 2.51 -1.22 -18.48
CA GLU A 19 2.36 -0.32 -19.63
C GLU A 19 3.44 0.76 -19.62
N GLN A 20 3.85 1.21 -20.81
CA GLN A 20 4.72 2.37 -21.02
C GLN A 20 3.92 3.46 -21.75
N PRO A 21 3.10 4.24 -21.02
CA PRO A 21 2.28 5.27 -21.64
C PRO A 21 3.15 6.37 -22.24
N ILE A 22 2.84 6.77 -23.47
CA ILE A 22 3.39 7.97 -24.09
C ILE A 22 2.48 9.13 -23.69
N LEU A 23 3.06 10.17 -23.08
CA LEU A 23 2.32 11.37 -22.66
C LEU A 23 2.59 12.51 -23.64
N GLU A 24 1.57 12.91 -24.40
CA GLU A 24 1.64 14.13 -25.21
C GLU A 24 1.55 15.40 -24.34
N PRO A 25 1.99 16.57 -24.84
CA PRO A 25 1.87 17.81 -24.09
C PRO A 25 0.43 18.11 -23.64
N GLY A 26 0.22 18.11 -22.33
CA GLY A 26 -1.10 18.37 -21.72
C GLY A 26 -1.90 17.10 -21.40
N GLU A 27 -1.42 15.92 -21.77
CA GLU A 27 -2.01 14.65 -21.35
C GLU A 27 -1.62 14.26 -19.92
N SER A 28 -2.49 13.48 -19.30
CA SER A 28 -2.30 12.91 -17.98
C SER A 28 -2.65 11.42 -18.02
N HIS A 29 -1.81 10.59 -17.42
CA HIS A 29 -2.11 9.19 -17.16
C HIS A 29 -2.28 8.98 -15.66
N GLU A 30 -3.39 8.37 -15.27
CA GLU A 30 -3.69 8.04 -13.88
C GLU A 30 -3.81 6.53 -13.72
N TYR A 31 -3.16 6.00 -12.70
CA TYR A 31 -3.22 4.58 -12.38
C TYR A 31 -3.34 4.40 -10.86
N GLN A 32 -3.86 3.25 -10.46
CA GLN A 32 -3.97 2.86 -9.06
C GLN A 32 -3.13 1.62 -8.83
N SER A 33 -2.25 1.70 -7.83
CA SER A 33 -1.49 0.56 -7.32
C SER A 33 -1.88 0.29 -5.87
N TYR A 34 -1.49 -0.89 -5.39
CA TYR A 34 -1.73 -1.32 -4.02
C TYR A 34 -0.40 -1.72 -3.38
N CYS A 35 -0.22 -1.33 -2.13
CA CYS A 35 0.89 -1.75 -1.29
C CYS A 35 0.32 -2.24 0.05
N VAL A 36 0.86 -3.34 0.57
CA VAL A 36 0.48 -3.90 1.86
C VAL A 36 1.54 -3.51 2.89
N LEU A 37 1.15 -2.74 3.90
CA LEU A 37 1.96 -2.46 5.08
C LEU A 37 1.48 -3.31 6.26
N ARG A 38 2.42 -3.72 7.12
CA ARG A 38 2.14 -4.39 8.39
C ARG A 38 1.77 -3.38 9.48
N SER A 39 2.40 -2.21 9.46
CA SER A 39 2.09 -1.08 10.33
C SER A 39 0.90 -0.26 9.81
N PRO A 40 0.12 0.40 10.69
CA PRO A 40 -0.81 1.46 10.29
C PRO A 40 -0.09 2.74 9.81
N ALA A 41 1.23 2.81 9.88
CA ALA A 41 2.03 3.96 9.48
C ALA A 41 3.24 3.55 8.63
N GLY A 42 3.49 4.29 7.55
CA GLY A 42 4.63 4.14 6.66
C GLY A 42 4.75 5.31 5.68
N PHE A 43 5.68 5.23 4.73
CA PHE A 43 5.77 6.21 3.64
C PHE A 43 6.25 5.58 2.34
N MET A 44 5.94 6.24 1.22
CA MET A 44 6.43 5.88 -0.11
C MET A 44 7.16 7.07 -0.72
N GLU A 45 8.25 6.76 -1.45
CA GLU A 45 9.04 7.69 -2.24
C GLU A 45 9.71 6.91 -3.38
N GLY A 46 10.09 7.60 -4.44
CA GLY A 46 10.72 6.98 -5.61
C GLY A 46 10.84 7.97 -6.76
N HIS A 47 11.03 7.45 -7.97
CA HIS A 47 11.04 8.25 -9.19
C HIS A 47 10.53 7.43 -10.37
N TYR A 48 10.05 8.10 -11.39
CA TYR A 48 9.84 7.52 -12.71
C TYR A 48 10.98 7.92 -13.63
N THR A 49 11.41 6.99 -14.49
CA THR A 49 12.32 7.29 -15.59
C THR A 49 11.49 7.41 -16.86
N PHE A 50 11.57 8.58 -17.49
CA PHE A 50 10.93 8.87 -18.78
C PHE A 50 11.98 8.94 -19.87
N VAL A 51 11.60 8.54 -21.08
CA VAL A 51 12.41 8.68 -22.29
C VAL A 51 11.73 9.71 -23.19
N ARG A 52 12.49 10.68 -23.68
CA ARG A 52 12.04 11.66 -24.67
C ARG A 52 12.15 11.10 -26.09
N ASP A 53 11.48 11.76 -27.03
CA ASP A 53 11.55 11.41 -28.46
C ASP A 53 12.99 11.45 -29.03
N ASP A 54 13.88 12.24 -28.44
CA ASP A 54 15.30 12.30 -28.79
C ASP A 54 16.15 11.18 -28.16
N GLY A 55 15.52 10.22 -27.48
CA GLY A 55 16.13 9.10 -26.79
C GLY A 55 16.78 9.46 -25.45
N LYS A 56 16.67 10.72 -24.98
CA LYS A 56 17.22 11.10 -23.67
C LYS A 56 16.31 10.68 -22.54
N GLU A 57 16.92 10.08 -21.53
CA GLU A 57 16.26 9.77 -20.27
C GLU A 57 16.25 10.96 -19.31
N PHE A 58 15.17 11.11 -18.57
CA PHE A 58 15.09 12.01 -17.42
C PHE A 58 14.24 11.40 -16.31
N ARG A 59 14.55 11.79 -15.07
CA ARG A 59 13.85 11.31 -13.87
C ARG A 59 12.85 12.33 -13.38
N VAL A 60 11.69 11.85 -12.97
CA VAL A 60 10.66 12.62 -12.28
C VAL A 60 10.50 12.04 -10.89
N GLU A 61 10.86 12.83 -9.87
CA GLU A 61 10.78 12.40 -8.47
C GLU A 61 9.33 12.31 -8.01
N VAL A 62 9.02 11.21 -7.32
CA VAL A 62 7.79 11.04 -6.55
C VAL A 62 8.13 11.42 -5.10
N PRO A 63 7.70 12.61 -4.63
CA PRO A 63 8.06 13.07 -3.30
C PRO A 63 7.49 12.15 -2.24
N ARG A 64 8.18 12.10 -1.09
CA ARG A 64 7.74 11.27 0.03
C ARG A 64 6.32 11.62 0.47
N PHE A 65 5.41 10.66 0.43
CA PHE A 65 4.06 10.78 0.97
C PHE A 65 3.79 9.73 2.05
N GLN A 66 3.00 10.11 3.06
CA GLN A 66 2.70 9.27 4.23
C GLN A 66 1.55 8.32 3.92
N LEU A 67 1.68 7.07 4.36
CA LEU A 67 0.64 6.06 4.35
C LEU A 67 0.13 5.86 5.78
N ASN A 68 -1.04 6.41 6.06
CA ASN A 68 -1.68 6.29 7.37
C ASN A 68 -2.97 5.46 7.23
N GLY A 69 -2.90 4.22 7.71
CA GLY A 69 -4.05 3.34 7.85
C GLY A 69 -4.79 3.56 9.17
N PRO A 70 -6.04 3.07 9.28
CA PRO A 70 -6.78 3.13 10.53
C PRO A 70 -6.08 2.33 11.63
N LEU A 71 -5.87 2.95 12.79
CA LEU A 71 -5.37 2.27 13.98
C LEU A 71 -6.49 1.37 14.54
N VAL A 72 -6.43 0.07 14.24
CA VAL A 72 -7.33 -0.92 14.86
C VAL A 72 -6.80 -1.27 16.24
N ILE A 73 -7.44 -0.73 17.28
CA ILE A 73 -7.17 -1.15 18.66
C ILE A 73 -7.91 -2.49 18.85
N PRO A 74 -7.20 -3.63 19.04
CA PRO A 74 -7.89 -4.88 19.31
C PRO A 74 -8.68 -4.69 20.61
N THR A 75 -10.00 -4.82 20.52
CA THR A 75 -10.84 -4.85 21.71
C THR A 75 -10.42 -6.08 22.50
N LEU A 76 -9.81 -5.86 23.67
CA LEU A 76 -9.57 -6.91 24.64
C LEU A 76 -10.95 -7.37 25.14
N THR A 77 -11.50 -8.39 24.50
CA THR A 77 -12.61 -9.15 25.09
C THR A 77 -12.02 -9.89 26.28
N ILE A 78 -12.07 -9.26 27.46
CA ILE A 78 -11.84 -9.95 28.71
C ILE A 78 -13.01 -10.92 28.85
N GLY A 79 -12.80 -12.17 28.45
CA GLY A 79 -13.69 -13.28 28.74
C GLY A 79 -13.73 -13.48 30.26
N SER A 80 -14.71 -12.90 30.92
CA SER A 80 -15.15 -13.35 32.24
C SER A 80 -15.80 -14.72 32.07
N GLY A 81 -15.24 -15.73 32.74
CA GLY A 81 -15.53 -17.14 32.54
C GLY A 81 -16.92 -17.64 32.95
N ASP A 82 -17.19 -18.86 32.45
CA ASP A 82 -18.06 -19.95 32.91
C ASP A 82 -19.28 -19.64 33.77
N LYS A 83 -20.46 -20.09 33.30
CA LYS A 83 -21.28 -21.11 33.98
C LYS A 83 -22.07 -21.96 32.99
N ASP A 84 -22.07 -23.26 33.27
CA ASP A 84 -22.79 -24.35 32.64
C ASP A 84 -24.29 -24.07 32.44
N GLU A 85 -24.83 -24.34 31.24
CA GLU A 85 -26.27 -24.59 31.07
C GLU A 85 -26.47 -25.74 30.07
N GLU A 86 -26.80 -26.91 30.63
CA GLU A 86 -27.10 -28.17 29.96
C GLU A 86 -28.41 -28.03 29.13
N PRO A 87 -28.47 -28.49 27.87
CA PRO A 87 -29.69 -28.35 27.07
C PRO A 87 -30.79 -29.32 27.56
N PRO A 88 -32.07 -28.89 27.62
CA PRO A 88 -33.15 -29.77 28.06
C PRO A 88 -33.38 -30.89 27.05
N VAL A 89 -33.42 -32.12 27.56
CA VAL A 89 -33.80 -33.34 26.83
C VAL A 89 -35.29 -33.26 26.50
N LEU A 90 -35.66 -33.35 25.21
CA LEU A 90 -37.05 -33.48 24.79
C LEU A 90 -37.38 -34.99 24.65
N HIS A 91 -38.36 -35.45 25.42
CA HIS A 91 -38.95 -36.80 25.33
C HIS A 91 -39.85 -36.96 24.10
#